data_AF-A0A350J2W1-F1
#
_entry.id   AF-A0A350J2W1-F1
#
_cell.length_a   1.000
_cell.length_b   1.000
_cell.length_c   1.000
_cell.angle_alpha   90.00
_cell.angle_beta   90.00
_cell.angle_gamma   90.00
#
_symmetry.space_group_name_H-M   'P 1'
#
loop_
_entity.id
_entity.type
_entity.pdbx_description
1 polymer ?
#
loop_
_entity_poly.entity_id
_entity_poly.type
_entity_poly.pdbx_seq_one_letter_code
_entity_poly.pdbx_strand_id
1 'polypeptide(L)'
;EVMPEIEQLQSQYGLQAIQFCDDAKPVAINFPVDEFPLKVTSLNFDKTPTIDGKLLGIKGQYLILDTGVLNLRKFGGYHITLSV
;
A
#
# COMPACT_ATOMS: atom_id res chain seq x y z
N GLU A 1 20.21 -12.18 -14.15
CA GLU A 1 19.91 -13.62 -14.07
C GLU A 1 19.92 -14.00 -12.61
N VAL A 2 18.81 -14.48 -12.05
CA VAL A 2 18.68 -14.74 -10.59
C VAL A 2 18.79 -16.23 -10.23
N MET A 3 18.95 -17.09 -11.24
CA MET A 3 18.99 -18.55 -11.07
C MET A 3 20.11 -19.05 -10.15
N PRO A 4 21.36 -18.54 -10.24
CA PRO A 4 22.44 -18.99 -9.35
C PRO A 4 22.15 -18.73 -7.87
N GLU A 5 21.47 -17.61 -7.57
CA GLU A 5 21.12 -17.22 -6.20
C GLU A 5 20.01 -18.12 -5.64
N ILE A 6 19.04 -18.50 -6.49
CA ILE A 6 17.96 -19.44 -6.11
C ILE A 6 18.52 -20.83 -5.85
N GLU A 7 19.44 -21.32 -6.68
CA GLU A 7 20.10 -22.62 -6.50
C GLU A 7 20.90 -22.67 -5.19
N GLN A 8 21.63 -21.59 -4.86
CA GLN A 8 22.36 -21.50 -3.60
C GLN A 8 21.42 -21.59 -2.39
N LEU A 9 20.30 -20.87 -2.43
CA LEU A 9 19.31 -20.89 -1.36
C LEU A 9 18.62 -22.27 -1.26
N GLN A 10 18.30 -22.92 -2.38
CA GLN A 10 17.73 -24.28 -2.40
C GLN A 10 18.71 -25.32 -1.84
N SER A 11 20.01 -25.17 -2.11
CA SER A 11 21.04 -26.03 -1.52
C SER A 11 21.16 -25.84 -0.01
N GLN A 12 20.98 -24.61 0.49
CA GLN A 12 21.13 -24.29 1.91
C GLN A 12 19.90 -24.70 2.74
N TYR A 13 18.69 -24.48 2.22
CA TYR A 13 17.44 -24.65 2.96
C TYR A 13 16.62 -25.88 2.52
N GLY A 14 17.06 -26.58 1.47
CA GLY A 14 16.38 -27.73 0.88
C GLY A 14 15.44 -27.34 -0.26
N LEU A 15 15.29 -28.26 -1.23
CA LEU A 15 14.49 -28.04 -2.46
C LEU A 15 13.02 -27.69 -2.20
N GLN A 16 12.44 -28.16 -1.09
CA GLN A 16 11.05 -27.88 -0.74
C GLN A 16 10.85 -26.52 -0.03
N ALA A 17 11.93 -25.88 0.43
CA ALA A 17 11.85 -24.61 1.15
C ALA A 17 11.65 -23.40 0.21
N ILE A 18 11.95 -23.56 -1.09
CA ILE A 18 11.88 -22.48 -2.07
C ILE A 18 11.19 -22.99 -3.32
N GLN A 19 10.02 -22.42 -3.60
CA GLN A 19 9.19 -22.77 -4.73
C GLN A 19 9.03 -21.57 -5.66
N PHE A 20 9.06 -21.85 -6.96
CA PHE A 20 8.72 -20.85 -7.97
C PHE A 20 7.23 -20.54 -7.93
N CYS A 21 6.89 -19.30 -8.27
CA CYS A 21 5.50 -18.83 -8.33
C CYS A 21 5.15 -18.51 -9.79
N ASP A 22 5.36 -19.49 -10.67
CA ASP A 22 5.27 -19.32 -12.12
C ASP A 22 3.84 -19.02 -12.59
N ASP A 23 2.84 -19.51 -11.85
CA ASP A 23 1.42 -19.31 -12.14
C ASP A 23 0.86 -17.98 -11.59
N ALA A 24 1.62 -17.28 -10.74
CA ALA A 24 1.18 -16.02 -10.15
C ALA A 24 1.32 -14.88 -11.16
N LYS A 25 0.17 -14.41 -11.67
CA LYS A 25 0.14 -13.24 -12.55
C LYS A 25 0.30 -11.96 -11.72
N PRO A 26 1.19 -11.02 -12.12
CA PRO A 26 1.27 -9.72 -11.49
C PRO A 26 -0.08 -8.99 -11.56
N VAL A 27 -0.54 -8.46 -10.42
CA VAL A 27 -1.75 -7.64 -10.37
C VAL A 27 -1.34 -6.19 -10.61
N ALA A 28 -1.78 -5.63 -11.74
CA ALA A 28 -1.62 -4.21 -12.02
C ALA A 28 -2.73 -3.43 -11.31
N ILE A 29 -2.36 -2.64 -10.31
CA ILE A 29 -3.29 -1.75 -9.59
C ILE A 29 -3.00 -0.32 -10.04
N ASN A 30 -4.03 0.37 -10.51
CA ASN A 30 -3.92 1.79 -10.84
C ASN A 30 -4.09 2.64 -9.58
N PHE A 31 -3.17 3.59 -9.40
CA PHE A 31 -3.16 4.54 -8.29
C PHE A 31 -3.24 5.96 -8.87
N PRO A 32 -4.44 6.40 -9.27
CA PRO A 32 -4.60 7.70 -9.93
C PRO A 32 -4.32 8.83 -8.96
N VAL A 33 -3.64 9.88 -9.45
CA VAL A 33 -3.41 11.12 -8.71
C VAL A 33 -3.69 12.27 -9.66
N ASP A 34 -4.73 13.05 -9.34
CA ASP A 34 -5.10 14.24 -10.08
C ASP A 34 -4.17 15.41 -9.69
N GLU A 35 -3.90 15.55 -8.39
CA GLU A 35 -3.05 16.60 -7.85
C GLU A 35 -2.21 16.11 -6.67
N PHE A 36 -0.92 16.45 -6.65
CA PHE A 36 -0.05 16.20 -5.52
C PHE A 36 -0.07 17.39 -4.55
N PRO A 37 -0.14 17.15 -3.24
CA PRO A 37 -0.17 18.23 -2.26
C PRO A 37 1.18 18.95 -2.23
N LEU A 38 1.17 20.28 -2.21
CA LEU A 38 2.39 21.10 -2.07
C LEU A 38 3.10 20.85 -0.74
N LYS A 39 2.34 20.53 0.31
CA LYS A 39 2.84 20.17 1.63
C LYS A 39 2.06 18.98 2.17
N VAL A 40 2.79 17.99 2.67
CA VAL A 40 2.17 16.79 3.26
C VAL A 40 1.84 17.06 4.72
N THR A 41 0.54 17.13 5.03
CA THR A 41 0.02 17.11 6.39
C THR A 41 -0.59 15.74 6.67
N SER A 42 -0.10 15.03 7.69
CA SER A 42 -0.59 13.70 8.03
C SER A 42 -1.90 13.77 8.80
N LEU A 43 -2.93 13.11 8.28
CA LEU A 43 -4.24 12.99 8.93
C LEU A 43 -4.25 11.80 9.89
N ASN A 44 -4.95 11.92 11.02
CA ASN A 44 -4.95 10.89 12.06
C ASN A 44 -6.30 10.76 12.77
N PHE A 45 -6.92 9.58 12.69
CA PHE A 45 -8.17 9.27 13.40
C PHE A 45 -8.06 9.34 14.92
N ASP A 46 -6.88 9.11 15.51
CA ASP A 46 -6.68 9.23 16.98
C ASP A 46 -6.84 10.67 17.47
N LYS A 47 -6.56 11.65 16.60
CA LYS A 47 -6.64 13.08 16.89
C LYS A 47 -7.92 13.69 16.35
N THR A 48 -8.39 13.18 15.22
CA THR A 48 -9.52 13.71 14.46
C THR A 48 -10.35 12.52 13.97
N PRO A 49 -11.36 12.05 14.75
CA PRO A 49 -12.11 10.83 14.46
C PRO A 49 -12.89 10.86 13.14
N THR A 50 -13.23 12.05 12.67
CA THR A 50 -13.88 12.28 11.37
C THR A 50 -12.95 13.06 10.47
N ILE A 51 -12.78 12.58 9.24
CA ILE A 51 -11.94 13.23 8.24
C ILE A 51 -12.82 13.49 7.02
N ASP A 52 -12.92 14.76 6.64
CA ASP A 52 -13.61 15.23 5.45
C ASP A 52 -12.62 15.90 4.50
N GLY A 53 -12.88 15.80 3.20
CA GLY A 53 -12.07 16.42 2.16
C GLY A 53 -12.37 15.86 0.78
N LYS A 54 -11.87 16.54 -0.25
CA LYS A 54 -11.92 16.07 -1.63
C LYS A 54 -10.79 15.09 -1.87
N LEU A 55 -11.10 13.89 -2.37
CA LEU A 55 -10.08 12.94 -2.83
C LEU A 55 -9.41 13.48 -4.10
N LEU A 56 -8.09 13.72 -4.01
CA LEU A 56 -7.24 14.21 -5.10
C LEU A 56 -6.35 13.10 -5.67
N GLY A 57 -6.21 11.98 -4.97
CA GLY A 57 -5.43 10.85 -5.46
C GLY A 57 -5.24 9.72 -4.47
N ILE A 58 -4.68 8.63 -4.97
CA ILE A 58 -4.30 7.45 -4.21
C ILE A 58 -2.85 7.13 -4.55
N LYS A 59 -2.03 6.85 -3.53
CA LYS A 59 -0.65 6.38 -3.72
C LYS A 59 -0.42 5.15 -2.84
N GLY A 60 -0.59 3.95 -3.40
CA GLY A 60 -0.50 2.72 -2.61
C GLY A 60 -1.47 2.72 -1.42
N GLN A 61 -0.94 2.74 -0.20
CA GLN A 61 -1.72 2.76 1.06
C GLN A 61 -2.21 4.16 1.50
N TYR A 62 -1.94 5.20 0.71
CA TYR A 62 -2.23 6.59 1.05
C TYR A 62 -3.42 7.12 0.26
N LEU A 63 -4.38 7.72 0.95
CA LEU A 63 -5.38 8.61 0.35
C LEU A 63 -4.86 10.05 0.43
N ILE A 64 -4.90 10.75 -0.69
CA ILE A 64 -4.53 12.17 -0.80
C ILE A 64 -5.83 12.96 -0.85
N LEU A 65 -6.10 13.70 0.22
CA LEU A 65 -7.20 14.65 0.30
C LEU A 65 -6.66 16.08 0.16
N ASP A 66 -7.51 17.01 -0.24
CA ASP A 66 -7.20 18.45 -0.23
C ASP A 66 -6.87 18.98 1.18
N THR A 67 -7.36 18.31 2.23
CA THR A 67 -7.08 18.62 3.64
C THR A 67 -5.81 17.96 4.19
N GLY A 68 -5.22 16.98 3.48
CA GLY A 68 -4.03 16.27 3.92
C GLY A 68 -3.93 14.84 3.39
N VAL A 69 -3.00 14.06 3.92
CA VAL A 69 -2.73 12.68 3.48
C VAL A 69 -3.03 11.70 4.60
N LEU A 70 -3.83 10.68 4.29
CA LEU A 70 -4.22 9.62 5.22
C LEU A 70 -3.52 8.30 4.85
N ASN A 71 -2.75 7.73 5.78
CA ASN A 71 -2.21 6.38 5.63
C ASN A 71 -3.19 5.36 6.20
N LEU A 72 -3.87 4.60 5.33
CA LEU A 72 -4.87 3.61 5.76
C LEU A 72 -4.27 2.45 6.57
N ARG A 73 -3.05 2.01 6.23
CA ARG A 73 -2.37 0.90 6.92
C ARG A 73 -2.14 1.19 8.41
N LYS A 74 -1.93 2.46 8.76
CA LYS A 74 -1.76 2.88 10.16
C LYS A 74 -2.97 2.53 11.03
N PHE A 75 -4.18 2.52 10.45
CA PHE A 75 -5.44 2.31 11.14
C PHE A 75 -5.98 0.88 10.93
N GLY A 76 -5.09 -0.08 10.68
CA GLY A 76 -5.46 -1.49 10.64
C GLY A 76 -6.14 -1.90 11.94
N GLY A 77 -7.35 -2.45 11.86
CA GLY A 77 -8.19 -2.83 13.01
C GLY A 77 -9.26 -1.81 13.40
N TYR A 78 -9.29 -0.62 12.79
CA TYR A 78 -10.37 0.35 13.00
C TYR A 78 -11.60 -0.08 12.19
N HIS A 79 -12.79 0.11 12.75
CA HIS A 79 -14.03 0.04 12.00
C HIS A 79 -14.34 1.44 11.46
N ILE A 80 -14.23 1.61 10.15
CA ILE A 80 -14.39 2.90 9.47
C ILE A 80 -15.62 2.84 8.57
N THR A 81 -16.44 3.89 8.62
CA THR A 81 -17.52 4.13 7.65
C THR A 81 -17.06 5.19 6.65
N LEU A 82 -17.30 4.94 5.37
CA LEU A 82 -17.05 5.89 4.28
C LEU A 82 -18.39 6.36 3.72
N SER A 83 -18.51 7.67 3.49
CA SER A 83 -19.66 8.30 2.81
C SER A 83 -19.18 9.29 1.75
N VAL A 84 -19.97 9.49 0.70
CA VAL A 84 -19.69 10.38 -0.45
C VAL A 84 -20.84 11.34 -0.65
#